data_AF-A4VMV4-F1
#
_entry.id   AF-A4VMV4-F1
#
_cell.length_a   1.000
_cell.length_b   1.000
_cell.length_c   1.000
_cell.angle_alpha   90.00
_cell.angle_beta   90.00
_cell.angle_gamma   90.00
#
_symmetry.space_group_name_H-M   'P 1'
#
loop_
_entity.id
_entity.type
_entity.pdbx_description
1 polymer ?
#
loop_
_entity_poly.entity_id
_entity_poly.type
_entity_poly.pdbx_seq_one_letter_code
_entity_poly.pdbx_strand_id
1 'polypeptide(L)'
;MPIVGAPTQRIEAGRPVRSVAVIGFDYPTMKPTMAVQVGDRVKLGQILFSDKKSEGVHYTAPGAGVVSAVHRGEKRVLQSVVIDLEGDDEITFASYSSDQLEGLSSEQVRENLQQSGLWTALRTRPFSKVPAVDAVPNSIFVTAIDTHPLAADPAVIIAEQAEAFEAGLKVLGNLAKVFLCKAPDASLPGESLAKVQVEAFSGPHPAGLAGTHIHFLDPVSASKSVWTIGYQDVIAVGKLFTSGRLWVERVVALGGPVVENPRLVRTRLGANLDELTAGELQPGANRVVSGSLLGGRTAHGAFAYLGRYHQQVSCLREGKEREMLHYMRAGVEKHSILNIYISKLMGGKKFAFSTSTNGSPRAMVPVGNYEEVMPLDVLPTQLLRALIVGDTEVAQKLGCLELDEEDLALCTYVCAGKYEYGPILRDNLTRIEKEG
;
A
#
# COMPACT_ATOMS: atom_id res chain seq x y z
N MET A 1 11.32 -6.22 -11.57
CA MET A 1 12.66 -5.70 -11.18
C MET A 1 13.48 -6.81 -10.54
N PRO A 2 14.64 -7.21 -11.09
CA PRO A 2 15.43 -8.33 -10.60
C PRO A 2 16.39 -7.91 -9.46
N ILE A 3 15.90 -7.88 -8.21
CA ILE A 3 16.65 -7.41 -7.04
C ILE A 3 17.08 -8.56 -6.11
N VAL A 4 18.24 -8.42 -5.45
CA VAL A 4 18.72 -9.32 -4.38
C VAL A 4 18.11 -8.99 -3.01
N GLY A 5 18.26 -9.90 -2.04
CA GLY A 5 17.75 -9.68 -0.68
C GLY A 5 16.26 -9.96 -0.52
N ALA A 6 15.72 -10.86 -1.35
CA ALA A 6 14.35 -11.35 -1.21
C ALA A 6 14.18 -12.02 0.17
N PRO A 7 13.08 -11.74 0.90
CA PRO A 7 12.84 -12.33 2.20
C PRO A 7 12.60 -13.83 2.08
N THR A 8 13.11 -14.57 3.06
CA THR A 8 12.62 -15.92 3.31
C THR A 8 11.16 -15.85 3.74
N GLN A 9 10.30 -16.69 3.15
CA GLN A 9 8.86 -16.71 3.42
C GLN A 9 8.54 -17.46 4.72
N ARG A 10 9.19 -17.04 5.80
CA ARG A 10 9.02 -17.57 7.16
C ARG A 10 8.74 -16.41 8.10
N ILE A 11 7.69 -16.55 8.90
CA ILE A 11 7.24 -15.54 9.85
C ILE A 11 7.99 -15.69 11.16
N GLU A 12 8.71 -14.63 11.54
CA GLU A 12 9.44 -14.52 12.80
C GLU A 12 8.97 -13.30 13.60
N ALA A 13 9.32 -13.24 14.88
CA ALA A 13 9.09 -12.02 15.65
C ALA A 13 10.00 -10.89 15.13
N GLY A 14 9.41 -9.74 14.85
CA GLY A 14 10.17 -8.51 14.63
C GLY A 14 10.72 -7.94 15.94
N ARG A 15 11.60 -6.96 15.82
CA ARG A 15 12.04 -6.18 16.99
C ARG A 15 10.86 -5.44 17.61
N PRO A 16 10.80 -5.34 18.95
CA PRO A 16 9.76 -4.57 19.61
C PRO A 16 9.90 -3.09 19.24
N VAL A 17 8.77 -2.47 18.90
CA VAL A 17 8.67 -1.02 18.69
C VAL A 17 8.04 -0.37 19.91
N ARG A 18 8.52 0.80 20.26
CA ARG A 18 8.06 1.62 21.39
C ARG A 18 7.14 2.73 20.95
N SER A 19 7.19 3.13 19.67
CA SER A 19 6.25 4.11 19.14
C SER A 19 5.60 3.65 17.84
N VAL A 20 4.39 4.17 17.63
CA VAL A 20 3.60 3.99 16.42
C VAL A 20 3.09 5.33 15.92
N ALA A 21 2.75 5.43 14.64
CA ALA A 21 2.13 6.63 14.11
C ALA A 21 1.05 6.36 13.07
N VAL A 22 0.08 7.28 13.01
CA VAL A 22 -0.84 7.41 11.88
C VAL A 22 -0.33 8.53 10.99
N ILE A 23 -0.06 8.22 9.72
CA ILE A 23 0.52 9.15 8.74
C ILE A 23 -0.59 9.84 7.95
N GLY A 24 -0.60 11.17 7.94
CA GLY A 24 -1.65 11.95 7.26
C GLY A 24 -1.63 11.75 5.74
N PHE A 25 -0.44 11.63 5.13
CA PHE A 25 -0.27 11.46 3.69
C PHE A 25 -0.66 10.08 3.16
N ASP A 26 -0.94 9.11 4.02
CA ASP A 26 -1.49 7.84 3.56
C ASP A 26 -2.91 8.03 3.00
N TYR A 27 -3.61 9.12 3.35
CA TYR A 27 -5.00 9.34 3.00
C TYR A 27 -5.15 10.53 2.02
N PRO A 28 -5.32 10.28 0.71
CA PRO A 28 -5.41 11.35 -0.28
C PRO A 28 -6.54 12.33 0.05
N THR A 29 -6.22 13.63 -0.04
CA THR A 29 -7.16 14.75 0.14
C THR A 29 -7.76 14.93 1.54
N MET A 30 -7.41 14.06 2.50
CA MET A 30 -7.90 14.09 3.88
C MET A 30 -7.54 15.39 4.59
N LYS A 31 -8.50 15.95 5.34
CA LYS A 31 -8.29 17.16 6.14
C LYS A 31 -8.61 16.88 7.61
N PRO A 32 -7.63 16.81 8.51
CA PRO A 32 -7.85 16.31 9.86
C PRO A 32 -8.50 17.36 10.76
N THR A 33 -9.53 16.96 11.48
CA THR A 33 -10.02 17.61 12.69
C THR A 33 -9.52 16.81 13.88
N MET A 34 -8.58 17.37 14.65
CA MET A 34 -7.92 16.65 15.75
C MET A 34 -8.89 16.42 16.91
N ALA A 35 -8.89 15.21 17.45
CA ALA A 35 -9.57 14.84 18.70
C ALA A 35 -8.60 14.71 19.89
N VAL A 36 -7.29 14.79 19.62
CA VAL A 36 -6.21 14.66 20.62
C VAL A 36 -5.15 15.74 20.43
N GLN A 37 -4.36 15.98 21.47
CA GLN A 37 -3.18 16.82 21.49
C GLN A 37 -1.98 16.11 22.13
N VAL A 38 -0.79 16.68 22.00
CA VAL A 38 0.42 16.14 22.61
C VAL A 38 0.28 16.08 24.13
N GLY A 39 0.62 14.94 24.72
CA GLY A 39 0.48 14.64 26.14
C GLY A 39 -0.79 13.89 26.53
N ASP A 40 -1.78 13.78 25.64
CA ASP A 40 -2.99 13.01 25.90
C ASP A 40 -2.70 11.51 25.98
N ARG A 41 -3.35 10.83 26.92
CA ARG A 41 -3.40 9.36 26.96
C ARG A 41 -4.51 8.85 26.04
N VAL A 42 -4.19 7.87 25.22
CA VAL A 42 -5.10 7.26 24.25
C VAL A 42 -5.17 5.76 24.44
N LYS A 43 -6.34 5.19 24.20
CA LYS A 43 -6.57 3.74 24.15
C LYS A 43 -6.41 3.21 22.72
N LEU A 44 -6.08 1.93 22.56
CA LEU A 44 -6.19 1.25 21.27
C LEU A 44 -7.62 1.42 20.71
N GLY A 45 -7.75 1.94 19.48
CA GLY A 45 -9.04 2.22 18.86
C GLY A 45 -9.66 3.57 19.18
N GLN A 46 -9.05 4.39 20.04
CA GLN A 46 -9.52 5.74 20.31
C GLN A 46 -9.32 6.66 19.10
N ILE A 47 -10.31 7.50 18.79
CA ILE A 47 -10.22 8.48 17.71
C ILE A 47 -9.09 9.47 17.98
N LEU A 48 -8.17 9.60 17.03
CA LEU A 48 -7.10 10.61 17.02
C LEU A 48 -7.54 11.87 16.25
N PHE A 49 -8.20 11.66 15.12
CA PHE A 49 -8.76 12.72 14.28
C PHE A 49 -9.84 12.16 13.35
N SER A 50 -10.64 13.05 12.77
CA SER A 50 -11.62 12.73 11.73
C SER A 50 -11.34 13.52 10.45
N ASP A 51 -11.90 13.08 9.32
CA ASP A 51 -11.82 13.84 8.07
C ASP A 51 -12.91 14.92 8.00
N LYS A 52 -12.52 16.19 7.92
CA LYS A 52 -13.43 17.33 7.73
C LYS A 52 -14.20 17.25 6.40
N LYS A 53 -13.65 16.58 5.38
CA LYS A 53 -14.32 16.42 4.07
C LYS A 53 -15.26 15.22 4.00
N SER A 54 -15.14 14.28 4.93
CA SER A 54 -15.90 13.04 4.96
C SER A 54 -16.34 12.79 6.40
N GLU A 55 -17.37 13.52 6.81
CA GLU A 55 -17.92 13.43 8.16
C GLU A 55 -18.29 11.97 8.50
N GLY A 56 -17.91 11.53 9.70
CA GLY A 56 -18.06 10.15 10.15
C GLY A 56 -16.89 9.20 9.82
N VAL A 57 -15.92 9.63 9.00
CA VAL A 57 -14.67 8.86 8.82
C VAL A 57 -13.70 9.19 9.97
N HIS A 58 -13.38 8.17 10.77
CA HIS A 58 -12.50 8.27 11.93
C HIS A 58 -11.16 7.58 11.71
N TYR A 59 -10.10 8.19 12.24
CA TYR A 59 -8.74 7.64 12.26
C TYR A 59 -8.37 7.38 13.71
N THR A 60 -8.19 6.10 14.04
CA THR A 60 -8.05 5.64 15.43
C THR A 60 -6.63 5.27 15.77
N ALA A 61 -6.33 5.27 17.07
CA ALA A 61 -5.03 4.95 17.62
C ALA A 61 -4.67 3.48 17.37
N PRO A 62 -3.55 3.17 16.69
CA PRO A 62 -3.11 1.79 16.51
C PRO A 62 -2.50 1.18 17.78
N GLY A 63 -2.50 1.89 18.93
CA GLY A 63 -2.06 1.36 20.23
C GLY A 63 -2.42 2.27 21.39
N ALA A 64 -2.41 1.68 22.59
CA ALA A 64 -2.57 2.40 23.84
C ALA A 64 -1.27 3.12 24.21
N GLY A 65 -1.38 4.31 24.78
CA GLY A 65 -0.21 5.05 25.27
C GLY A 65 -0.40 6.55 25.32
N VAL A 66 0.67 7.30 25.06
CA VAL A 66 0.68 8.77 25.15
C VAL A 66 0.97 9.36 23.76
N VAL A 67 0.19 10.36 23.34
CA VAL A 67 0.47 11.11 22.12
C VAL A 67 1.74 11.93 22.32
N SER A 68 2.87 11.45 21.79
CA SER A 68 4.18 12.08 22.00
C SER A 68 4.47 13.20 20.99
N ALA A 69 3.88 13.15 19.79
CA ALA A 69 4.03 14.21 18.81
C ALA A 69 2.83 14.32 17.84
N VAL A 70 2.57 15.55 17.39
CA VAL A 70 1.68 15.85 16.25
C VAL A 70 2.47 16.68 15.26
N HIS A 71 3.07 16.03 14.26
CA HIS A 71 3.92 16.69 13.28
C HIS A 71 3.08 17.38 12.20
N ARG A 72 3.45 18.62 11.88
CA ARG A 72 2.80 19.41 10.83
C ARG A 72 3.85 20.00 9.89
N GLY A 73 3.57 19.91 8.60
CA GLY A 73 4.39 20.48 7.55
C GLY A 73 3.94 21.88 7.15
N GLU A 74 4.32 22.29 5.95
CA GLU A 74 3.89 23.55 5.35
C GLU A 74 2.36 23.69 5.33
N LYS A 75 1.85 24.91 5.53
CA LYS A 75 0.40 25.20 5.63
C LYS A 75 -0.34 24.34 6.67
N ARG A 76 0.37 23.88 7.71
CA ARG A 76 -0.14 23.07 8.83
C ARG A 76 -0.70 21.70 8.41
N VAL A 77 -0.30 21.18 7.25
CA VAL A 77 -0.67 19.84 6.78
C VAL A 77 -0.19 18.81 7.79
N LEU A 78 -1.07 17.90 8.23
CA LEU A 78 -0.72 16.84 9.16
C LEU A 78 0.25 15.86 8.49
N GLN A 79 1.40 15.67 9.11
CA GLN A 79 2.39 14.68 8.69
C GLN A 79 2.15 13.37 9.41
N SER A 80 2.16 13.41 10.75
CA SER A 80 1.92 12.23 11.58
C SER A 80 1.42 12.57 12.98
N VAL A 81 0.68 11.63 13.58
CA VAL A 81 0.36 11.59 15.01
C VAL A 81 1.11 10.41 15.60
N VAL A 82 2.07 10.67 16.49
CA VAL A 82 2.92 9.66 17.11
C VAL A 82 2.40 9.33 18.50
N ILE A 83 2.35 8.04 18.82
CA ILE A 83 1.97 7.50 20.12
C ILE A 83 3.14 6.68 20.63
N ASP A 84 3.63 7.02 21.82
CA ASP A 84 4.54 6.17 22.58
C ASP A 84 3.69 5.12 23.29
N LEU A 85 3.96 3.84 23.01
CA LEU A 85 3.17 2.71 23.48
C LEU A 85 3.35 2.52 25.00
N GLU A 86 2.24 2.55 25.74
CA GLU A 86 2.19 2.33 27.18
C GLU A 86 0.83 1.72 27.55
N GLY A 87 0.86 0.62 28.30
CA GLY A 87 -0.35 -0.11 28.70
C GLY A 87 -1.02 -0.89 27.56
N ASP A 88 -2.20 -1.43 27.86
CA ASP A 88 -2.98 -2.31 26.99
C ASP A 88 -4.48 -1.93 26.93
N ASP A 89 -4.83 -0.74 27.42
CA ASP A 89 -6.19 -0.20 27.36
C ASP A 89 -6.71 -0.16 25.92
N GLU A 90 -7.91 -0.68 25.70
CA GLU A 90 -8.54 -0.70 24.39
C GLU A 90 -10.01 -0.28 24.44
N ILE A 91 -10.51 0.20 23.29
CA ILE A 91 -11.94 0.31 23.02
C ILE A 91 -12.40 -1.00 22.40
N THR A 92 -13.47 -1.56 22.96
CA THR A 92 -14.15 -2.74 22.41
C THR A 92 -15.37 -2.34 21.60
N PHE A 93 -15.71 -3.15 20.61
CA PHE A 93 -16.77 -2.91 19.64
C PHE A 93 -17.73 -4.10 19.57
N ALA A 94 -18.75 -3.99 18.72
CA ALA A 94 -19.71 -5.06 18.51
C ALA A 94 -19.00 -6.32 17.97
N SER A 95 -19.38 -7.48 18.53
CA SER A 95 -18.89 -8.79 18.15
C SER A 95 -20.05 -9.76 17.95
N TYR A 96 -19.80 -10.77 17.12
CA TYR A 96 -20.79 -11.72 16.62
C TYR A 96 -20.16 -13.10 16.53
N SER A 97 -20.99 -14.14 16.66
CA SER A 97 -20.53 -15.50 16.38
C SER A 97 -20.32 -15.72 14.88
N SER A 98 -19.49 -16.69 14.51
CA SER A 98 -19.12 -16.93 13.11
C SER A 98 -20.32 -17.19 12.19
N ASP A 99 -21.36 -17.85 12.71
CA ASP A 99 -22.61 -18.17 12.02
C ASP A 99 -23.51 -16.94 11.79
N GLN A 100 -23.32 -15.86 12.55
CA GLN A 100 -24.09 -14.62 12.40
C GLN A 100 -23.53 -13.70 11.30
N LEU A 101 -22.26 -13.86 10.92
CA LEU A 101 -21.53 -12.91 10.09
C LEU A 101 -22.17 -12.68 8.73
N GLU A 102 -22.67 -13.72 8.06
CA GLU A 102 -23.31 -13.59 6.74
C GLU A 102 -24.71 -12.94 6.79
N GLY A 103 -25.32 -12.88 7.98
CA GLY A 103 -26.64 -12.31 8.20
C GLY A 103 -26.65 -10.85 8.68
N LEU A 104 -25.47 -10.24 8.87
CA LEU A 104 -25.36 -8.85 9.30
C LEU A 104 -25.91 -7.89 8.25
N SER A 105 -26.60 -6.84 8.70
CA SER A 105 -27.03 -5.76 7.80
C SER A 105 -25.83 -4.93 7.35
N SER A 106 -25.96 -4.26 6.19
CA SER A 106 -24.92 -3.36 5.67
C SER A 106 -24.59 -2.26 6.69
N GLU A 107 -25.59 -1.77 7.39
CA GLU A 107 -25.52 -0.68 8.36
C GLU A 107 -24.72 -1.11 9.59
N GLN A 108 -24.98 -2.32 10.11
CA GLN A 108 -24.20 -2.88 11.22
C GLN A 108 -22.73 -3.04 10.86
N VAL A 109 -22.44 -3.50 9.64
CA VAL A 109 -21.06 -3.66 9.16
C VAL A 109 -20.39 -2.29 9.04
N ARG A 110 -21.05 -1.31 8.42
CA ARG A 110 -20.55 0.05 8.25
C ARG A 110 -20.27 0.72 9.60
N GLU A 111 -21.24 0.70 10.50
CA GLU A 111 -21.12 1.32 11.81
C GLU A 111 -19.91 0.79 12.57
N ASN A 112 -19.76 -0.53 12.65
CA ASN A 112 -18.66 -1.16 13.39
C ASN A 112 -17.28 -0.83 12.76
N LEU A 113 -17.17 -0.86 11.43
CA LEU A 113 -15.94 -0.48 10.73
C LEU A 113 -15.60 1.01 10.90
N GLN A 114 -16.60 1.90 10.88
CA GLN A 114 -16.43 3.35 11.00
C GLN A 114 -16.02 3.74 12.42
N GLN A 115 -16.73 3.21 13.44
CA GLN A 115 -16.43 3.50 14.84
C GLN A 115 -15.05 2.98 15.27
N SER A 116 -14.64 1.82 14.74
CA SER A 116 -13.31 1.26 15.01
C SER A 116 -12.17 1.94 14.24
N GLY A 117 -12.49 2.76 13.22
CA GLY A 117 -11.52 3.34 12.29
C GLY A 117 -10.98 2.34 11.26
N LEU A 118 -11.41 1.07 11.29
CA LEU A 118 -11.02 0.06 10.32
C LEU A 118 -11.62 0.31 8.93
N TRP A 119 -12.64 1.16 8.81
CA TRP A 119 -13.16 1.70 7.55
C TRP A 119 -12.06 2.28 6.65
N THR A 120 -11.01 2.85 7.26
CA THR A 120 -9.84 3.39 6.55
C THR A 120 -8.97 2.33 5.87
N ALA A 121 -9.26 1.04 6.04
CA ALA A 121 -8.66 -0.03 5.24
C ALA A 121 -9.15 -0.04 3.79
N LEU A 122 -10.38 0.43 3.57
CA LEU A 122 -11.02 0.47 2.26
C LEU A 122 -10.51 1.68 1.48
N ARG A 123 -10.22 1.49 0.20
CA ARG A 123 -9.92 2.58 -0.74
C ARG A 123 -10.80 2.49 -1.96
N THR A 124 -11.35 3.61 -2.40
CA THR A 124 -12.13 3.70 -3.64
C THR A 124 -11.24 3.59 -4.87
N ARG A 125 -11.76 3.03 -5.95
CA ARG A 125 -11.30 3.30 -7.31
C ARG A 125 -12.51 3.84 -8.08
N PRO A 126 -12.44 5.03 -8.69
CA PRO A 126 -11.31 5.96 -8.81
C PRO A 126 -10.87 6.65 -7.50
N PHE A 127 -9.75 7.39 -7.59
CA PHE A 127 -9.20 8.36 -6.60
C PHE A 127 -8.52 7.80 -5.34
N SER A 128 -8.66 6.53 -4.99
CA SER A 128 -7.88 5.88 -3.93
C SER A 128 -8.04 6.53 -2.55
N LYS A 129 -9.25 7.04 -2.30
CA LYS A 129 -9.63 7.68 -1.04
C LYS A 129 -10.32 6.69 -0.13
N VAL A 130 -10.33 6.98 1.17
CA VAL A 130 -11.26 6.30 2.08
C VAL A 130 -12.70 6.60 1.60
N PRO A 131 -13.57 5.59 1.42
CA PRO A 131 -14.94 5.82 1.00
C PRO A 131 -15.68 6.76 1.95
N ALA A 132 -16.59 7.58 1.40
CA ALA A 132 -17.57 8.28 2.24
C ALA A 132 -18.42 7.25 2.99
N VAL A 133 -18.93 7.64 4.17
CA VAL A 133 -19.63 6.72 5.09
C VAL A 133 -20.88 6.09 4.49
N ASP A 134 -21.53 6.79 3.58
CA ASP A 134 -22.74 6.42 2.85
C ASP A 134 -22.46 5.90 1.43
N ALA A 135 -21.21 5.95 0.96
CA ALA A 135 -20.86 5.47 -0.38
C ALA A 135 -21.14 3.97 -0.51
N VAL A 136 -21.60 3.55 -1.69
CA VAL A 136 -21.87 2.14 -2.01
C VAL A 136 -20.98 1.74 -3.19
N PRO A 137 -20.14 0.71 -3.06
CA PRO A 137 -19.33 0.23 -4.16
C PRO A 137 -20.15 -0.68 -5.08
N ASN A 138 -19.76 -0.76 -6.35
CA ASN A 138 -20.27 -1.81 -7.23
C ASN A 138 -19.73 -3.18 -6.83
N SER A 139 -18.45 -3.24 -6.44
CA SER A 139 -17.76 -4.44 -5.98
C SER A 139 -16.60 -4.12 -5.04
N ILE A 140 -16.12 -5.11 -4.29
CA ILE A 140 -14.96 -5.00 -3.39
C ILE A 140 -13.89 -5.97 -3.86
N PHE A 141 -12.68 -5.47 -4.12
CA PHE A 141 -11.51 -6.26 -4.50
C PHE A 141 -10.62 -6.52 -3.29
N VAL A 142 -10.44 -7.80 -2.97
CA VAL A 142 -9.50 -8.27 -1.96
C VAL A 142 -8.21 -8.70 -2.66
N THR A 143 -7.12 -7.96 -2.43
CA THR A 143 -5.80 -8.31 -2.97
C THR A 143 -5.15 -9.35 -2.05
N ALA A 144 -5.18 -10.61 -2.47
CA ALA A 144 -4.53 -11.76 -1.81
C ALA A 144 -3.41 -12.37 -2.69
N ILE A 145 -2.77 -11.50 -3.47
CA ILE A 145 -1.57 -11.74 -4.25
C ILE A 145 -0.71 -10.48 -4.18
N ASP A 146 0.60 -10.62 -4.07
CA ASP A 146 1.53 -9.49 -4.15
C ASP A 146 2.70 -9.86 -5.07
N THR A 147 2.88 -9.08 -6.14
CA THR A 147 3.95 -9.28 -7.12
C THR A 147 5.04 -8.23 -7.02
N HIS A 148 4.97 -7.34 -6.03
CA HIS A 148 6.05 -6.39 -5.80
C HIS A 148 7.38 -7.12 -5.54
N PRO A 149 8.50 -6.55 -5.98
CA PRO A 149 9.80 -7.05 -5.58
C PRO A 149 9.93 -7.04 -4.05
N LEU A 150 10.43 -8.13 -3.49
CA LEU A 150 10.65 -8.32 -2.05
C LEU A 150 9.36 -8.47 -1.21
N ALA A 151 8.20 -8.69 -1.84
CA ALA A 151 6.94 -8.85 -1.13
C ALA A 151 6.88 -10.14 -0.29
N ALA A 152 5.98 -10.13 0.70
CA ALA A 152 5.54 -11.34 1.38
C ALA A 152 4.57 -12.11 0.48
N ASP A 153 4.62 -13.43 0.53
CA ASP A 153 3.57 -14.27 -0.04
C ASP A 153 2.32 -14.20 0.86
N PRO A 154 1.19 -13.64 0.38
CA PRO A 154 -0.03 -13.54 1.18
C PRO A 154 -0.54 -14.89 1.68
N ALA A 155 -0.34 -15.98 0.94
CA ALA A 155 -0.84 -17.30 1.33
C ALA A 155 -0.23 -17.78 2.65
N VAL A 156 1.06 -17.48 2.89
CA VAL A 156 1.76 -17.84 4.14
C VAL A 156 1.15 -17.13 5.34
N ILE A 157 0.76 -15.87 5.19
CA ILE A 157 0.18 -15.06 6.27
C ILE A 157 -1.29 -15.42 6.51
N ILE A 158 -2.05 -15.62 5.43
CA ILE A 158 -3.47 -16.02 5.50
C ILE A 158 -3.59 -17.40 6.16
N ALA A 159 -2.67 -18.33 5.91
CA ALA A 159 -2.69 -19.66 6.51
C ALA A 159 -2.65 -19.65 8.05
N GLU A 160 -1.92 -18.71 8.69
CA GLU A 160 -1.92 -18.56 10.15
C GLU A 160 -3.21 -17.97 10.71
N GLN A 161 -4.06 -17.39 9.85
CA GLN A 161 -5.24 -16.62 10.21
C GLN A 161 -6.47 -17.02 9.37
N ALA A 162 -6.57 -18.30 9.01
CA ALA A 162 -7.55 -18.79 8.03
C ALA A 162 -9.00 -18.46 8.41
N GLU A 163 -9.38 -18.74 9.66
CA GLU A 163 -10.74 -18.48 10.18
C GLU A 163 -11.06 -16.97 10.18
N ALA A 164 -10.11 -16.13 10.59
CA ALA A 164 -10.27 -14.70 10.61
C ALA A 164 -10.37 -14.11 9.19
N PHE A 165 -9.61 -14.64 8.23
CA PHE A 165 -9.70 -14.23 6.84
C PHE A 165 -11.08 -14.58 6.25
N GLU A 166 -11.56 -15.81 6.44
CA GLU A 166 -12.89 -16.22 5.99
C GLU A 166 -14.00 -15.37 6.63
N ALA A 167 -13.90 -15.12 7.95
CA ALA A 167 -14.82 -14.24 8.66
C ALA A 167 -14.85 -12.82 8.07
N GLY A 168 -13.68 -12.28 7.72
CA GLY A 168 -13.56 -10.99 7.03
C GLY A 168 -14.26 -10.97 5.68
N LEU A 169 -14.13 -12.04 4.89
CA LEU A 169 -14.83 -12.17 3.60
C LEU A 169 -16.35 -12.24 3.77
N LYS A 170 -16.86 -12.98 4.77
CA LYS A 170 -18.29 -13.04 5.10
C LYS A 170 -18.84 -11.64 5.42
N VAL A 171 -18.12 -10.89 6.25
CA VAL A 171 -18.49 -9.52 6.63
C VAL A 171 -18.52 -8.58 5.41
N LEU A 172 -17.46 -8.60 4.58
CA LEU A 172 -17.37 -7.75 3.39
C LEU A 172 -18.44 -8.09 2.35
N GLY A 173 -18.84 -9.37 2.26
CA GLY A 173 -19.95 -9.81 1.40
C GLY A 173 -21.30 -9.16 1.74
N ASN A 174 -21.47 -8.57 2.93
CA ASN A 174 -22.69 -7.82 3.27
C ASN A 174 -22.71 -6.39 2.75
N LEU A 175 -21.58 -5.88 2.25
CA LEU A 175 -21.47 -4.55 1.66
C LEU A 175 -21.64 -4.57 0.14
N ALA A 176 -21.00 -5.53 -0.54
CA ALA A 176 -21.12 -5.76 -1.97
C ALA A 176 -20.55 -7.13 -2.35
N LYS A 177 -20.64 -7.48 -3.64
CA LYS A 177 -19.94 -8.64 -4.21
C LYS A 177 -18.42 -8.48 -4.01
N VAL A 178 -17.75 -9.56 -3.60
CA VAL A 178 -16.31 -9.57 -3.35
C VAL A 178 -15.58 -10.32 -4.47
N PHE A 179 -14.56 -9.70 -5.05
CA PHE A 179 -13.57 -10.36 -5.89
C PHE A 179 -12.34 -10.70 -5.04
N LEU A 180 -12.07 -11.99 -4.84
CA LEU A 180 -10.87 -12.48 -4.17
C LEU A 180 -9.79 -12.75 -5.21
N CYS A 181 -8.84 -11.82 -5.35
CA CYS A 181 -7.76 -11.91 -6.32
C CYS A 181 -6.56 -12.63 -5.71
N LYS A 182 -6.18 -13.79 -6.25
CA LYS A 182 -5.13 -14.66 -5.71
C LYS A 182 -4.13 -15.11 -6.77
N ALA A 183 -3.02 -15.69 -6.32
CA ALA A 183 -2.12 -16.44 -7.20
C ALA A 183 -2.79 -17.76 -7.65
N PRO A 184 -2.48 -18.31 -8.84
CA PRO A 184 -3.21 -19.44 -9.41
C PRO A 184 -3.16 -20.70 -8.54
N ASP A 185 -2.01 -20.95 -7.90
CA ASP A 185 -1.77 -22.15 -7.10
C ASP A 185 -2.06 -21.97 -5.60
N ALA A 186 -2.47 -20.76 -5.18
CA ALA A 186 -2.82 -20.51 -3.79
C ALA A 186 -4.20 -21.11 -3.48
N SER A 187 -4.33 -21.85 -2.39
CA SER A 187 -5.65 -22.22 -1.83
C SER A 187 -5.89 -21.36 -0.60
N LEU A 188 -6.93 -20.53 -0.67
CA LEU A 188 -7.29 -19.57 0.36
C LEU A 188 -8.62 -19.95 1.02
N PRO A 189 -8.80 -19.61 2.31
CA PRO A 189 -10.08 -19.83 2.98
C PRO A 189 -11.15 -18.87 2.44
N GLY A 190 -12.41 -19.32 2.43
CA GLY A 190 -13.55 -18.54 1.94
C GLY A 190 -13.76 -18.53 0.42
N GLU A 191 -13.00 -19.32 -0.35
CA GLU A 191 -13.19 -19.46 -1.81
C GLU A 191 -14.58 -20.01 -2.22
N SER A 192 -15.26 -20.73 -1.32
CA SER A 192 -16.59 -21.31 -1.55
C SER A 192 -17.75 -20.43 -1.09
N LEU A 193 -17.49 -19.22 -0.57
CA LEU A 193 -18.54 -18.33 -0.08
C LEU A 193 -19.37 -17.77 -1.25
N ALA A 194 -20.70 -17.80 -1.13
CA ALA A 194 -21.61 -17.47 -2.24
C ALA A 194 -21.44 -16.03 -2.80
N LYS A 195 -21.00 -15.09 -1.95
CA LYS A 195 -20.79 -13.68 -2.33
C LYS A 195 -19.35 -13.37 -2.75
N VAL A 196 -18.48 -14.37 -2.78
CA VAL A 196 -17.06 -14.26 -3.16
C VAL A 196 -16.86 -14.91 -4.52
N GLN A 197 -16.35 -14.14 -5.48
CA GLN A 197 -15.85 -14.64 -6.75
C GLN A 197 -14.33 -14.67 -6.70
N VAL A 198 -13.74 -15.84 -6.92
CA VAL A 198 -12.30 -16.05 -6.86
C VAL A 198 -11.70 -15.88 -8.25
N GLU A 199 -10.66 -15.05 -8.37
CA GLU A 199 -9.99 -14.77 -9.63
C GLU A 199 -8.48 -14.95 -9.49
N ALA A 200 -7.90 -15.75 -10.38
CA ALA A 200 -6.49 -16.08 -10.35
C ALA A 200 -5.71 -15.21 -11.34
N PHE A 201 -4.66 -14.55 -10.86
CA PHE A 201 -3.76 -13.74 -11.68
C PHE A 201 -2.36 -14.30 -11.66
N SER A 202 -1.70 -14.33 -12.82
CA SER A 202 -0.34 -14.82 -12.98
C SER A 202 0.49 -13.85 -13.82
N GLY A 203 1.80 -13.94 -13.68
CA GLY A 203 2.76 -13.12 -14.44
C GLY A 203 3.62 -12.23 -13.55
N PRO A 204 4.51 -11.45 -14.16
CA PRO A 204 5.33 -10.49 -13.43
C PRO A 204 4.48 -9.36 -12.83
N HIS A 205 5.09 -8.54 -11.98
CA HIS A 205 4.50 -7.27 -11.59
C HIS A 205 4.12 -6.46 -12.85
N PRO A 206 2.88 -5.92 -12.95
CA PRO A 206 1.92 -5.64 -11.88
C PRO A 206 0.73 -6.61 -11.72
N ALA A 207 0.88 -7.92 -11.98
CA ALA A 207 -0.24 -8.89 -11.86
C ALA A 207 -0.91 -9.00 -10.47
N GLY A 208 -0.33 -8.39 -9.43
CA GLY A 208 -0.87 -8.37 -8.07
C GLY A 208 -1.52 -7.04 -7.68
N LEU A 209 -1.52 -6.03 -8.56
CA LEU A 209 -2.09 -4.72 -8.27
C LEU A 209 -3.61 -4.73 -8.44
N ALA A 210 -4.30 -4.07 -7.50
CA ALA A 210 -5.73 -3.87 -7.57
C ALA A 210 -6.16 -3.14 -8.85
N GLY A 211 -5.39 -2.16 -9.35
CA GLY A 211 -5.72 -1.47 -10.60
C GLY A 211 -5.75 -2.42 -11.80
N THR A 212 -4.81 -3.37 -11.86
CA THR A 212 -4.81 -4.43 -12.88
C THR A 212 -6.03 -5.34 -12.74
N HIS A 213 -6.37 -5.76 -11.52
CA HIS A 213 -7.54 -6.63 -11.28
C HIS A 213 -8.85 -5.94 -11.65
N ILE A 214 -9.02 -4.68 -11.24
CA ILE A 214 -10.20 -3.86 -11.55
C ILE A 214 -10.36 -3.72 -13.06
N HIS A 215 -9.29 -3.42 -13.78
CA HIS A 215 -9.33 -3.22 -15.23
C HIS A 215 -9.89 -4.45 -15.98
N PHE A 216 -9.48 -5.66 -15.58
CA PHE A 216 -9.92 -6.90 -16.24
C PHE A 216 -11.29 -7.40 -15.78
N LEU A 217 -11.70 -7.11 -14.55
CA LEU A 217 -12.88 -7.73 -13.93
C LEU A 217 -14.08 -6.79 -13.81
N ASP A 218 -13.84 -5.54 -13.39
CA ASP A 218 -14.90 -4.58 -13.09
C ASP A 218 -14.43 -3.12 -13.27
N PRO A 219 -14.07 -2.70 -14.50
CA PRO A 219 -13.45 -1.40 -14.76
C PRO A 219 -14.33 -0.24 -14.31
N VAL A 220 -13.70 0.85 -13.87
CA VAL A 220 -14.35 1.99 -13.23
C VAL A 220 -14.42 3.21 -14.13
N SER A 221 -15.27 4.16 -13.76
CA SER A 221 -15.45 5.42 -14.47
C SER A 221 -15.81 6.53 -13.49
N ALA A 222 -16.09 7.74 -13.98
CA ALA A 222 -16.59 8.81 -13.13
C ALA A 222 -17.93 8.48 -12.44
N SER A 223 -18.75 7.59 -13.02
CA SER A 223 -20.07 7.21 -12.50
C SER A 223 -20.10 5.83 -11.82
N LYS A 224 -19.01 5.07 -11.85
CA LYS A 224 -18.92 3.73 -11.27
C LYS A 224 -17.68 3.63 -10.40
N SER A 225 -17.88 3.27 -9.14
CA SER A 225 -16.81 3.12 -8.14
C SER A 225 -16.80 1.73 -7.56
N VAL A 226 -15.61 1.19 -7.32
CA VAL A 226 -15.36 -0.06 -6.61
C VAL A 226 -14.44 0.21 -5.43
N TRP A 227 -14.38 -0.71 -4.46
CA TRP A 227 -13.45 -0.58 -3.33
C TRP A 227 -12.37 -1.64 -3.39
N THR A 228 -11.24 -1.35 -2.74
CA THR A 228 -10.10 -2.25 -2.61
C THR A 228 -9.72 -2.39 -1.15
N ILE A 229 -9.27 -3.58 -0.74
CA ILE A 229 -8.78 -3.88 0.60
C ILE A 229 -7.71 -4.98 0.54
N GLY A 230 -6.67 -4.85 1.35
CA GLY A 230 -5.60 -5.84 1.43
C GLY A 230 -5.95 -7.05 2.31
N TYR A 231 -5.36 -8.20 2.03
CA TYR A 231 -5.62 -9.45 2.77
C TYR A 231 -5.46 -9.36 4.30
N GLN A 232 -4.43 -8.66 4.83
CA GLN A 232 -4.29 -8.51 6.29
C GLN A 232 -5.35 -7.61 6.90
N ASP A 233 -5.89 -6.67 6.13
CA ASP A 233 -7.03 -5.87 6.57
C ASP A 233 -8.32 -6.68 6.56
N VAL A 234 -8.49 -7.63 5.63
CA VAL A 234 -9.59 -8.61 5.70
C VAL A 234 -9.50 -9.46 6.97
N ILE A 235 -8.30 -9.92 7.33
CA ILE A 235 -8.07 -10.61 8.62
C ILE A 235 -8.46 -9.71 9.79
N ALA A 236 -8.07 -8.43 9.75
CA ALA A 236 -8.42 -7.46 10.79
C ALA A 236 -9.94 -7.26 10.91
N VAL A 237 -10.66 -7.23 9.78
CA VAL A 237 -12.13 -7.16 9.74
C VAL A 237 -12.72 -8.40 10.41
N GLY A 238 -12.29 -9.60 10.05
CA GLY A 238 -12.80 -10.82 10.68
C GLY A 238 -12.55 -10.85 12.19
N LYS A 239 -11.36 -10.43 12.64
CA LYS A 239 -11.05 -10.34 14.08
C LYS A 239 -11.88 -9.31 14.81
N LEU A 240 -12.11 -8.14 14.22
CA LEU A 240 -12.97 -7.11 14.81
C LEU A 240 -14.38 -7.66 15.04
N PHE A 241 -14.97 -8.31 14.04
CA PHE A 241 -16.35 -8.79 14.14
C PHE A 241 -16.53 -10.05 14.98
N THR A 242 -15.49 -10.87 15.14
CA THR A 242 -15.57 -12.10 15.96
C THR A 242 -15.18 -11.87 17.42
N SER A 243 -14.32 -10.89 17.69
CA SER A 243 -13.81 -10.63 19.06
C SER A 243 -14.22 -9.28 19.64
N GLY A 244 -14.67 -8.34 18.82
CA GLY A 244 -14.96 -6.96 19.23
C GLY A 244 -13.70 -6.15 19.49
N ARG A 245 -12.51 -6.65 19.15
CA ARG A 245 -11.22 -6.02 19.43
C ARG A 245 -10.51 -5.66 18.14
N LEU A 246 -9.83 -4.52 18.12
CA LEU A 246 -9.03 -4.11 16.97
C LEU A 246 -7.75 -4.94 16.87
N TRP A 247 -7.58 -5.60 15.73
CA TRP A 247 -6.34 -6.30 15.42
C TRP A 247 -5.41 -5.41 14.61
N VAL A 248 -4.27 -5.07 15.22
CA VAL A 248 -3.27 -4.13 14.67
C VAL A 248 -1.92 -4.77 14.40
N GLU A 249 -1.78 -6.07 14.65
CA GLU A 249 -0.57 -6.79 14.25
C GLU A 249 -0.45 -6.79 12.72
N ARG A 250 0.78 -6.74 12.24
CA ARG A 250 1.12 -6.84 10.82
C ARG A 250 2.24 -7.82 10.63
N VAL A 251 2.16 -8.62 9.58
CA VAL A 251 3.31 -9.39 9.09
C VAL A 251 3.86 -8.67 7.88
N VAL A 252 5.08 -8.13 7.98
CA VAL A 252 5.69 -7.39 6.86
C VAL A 252 6.92 -8.12 6.35
N ALA A 253 7.12 -8.09 5.05
CA ALA A 253 8.39 -8.51 4.47
C ALA A 253 9.48 -7.48 4.79
N LEU A 254 10.54 -7.89 5.48
CA LEU A 254 11.75 -7.10 5.65
C LEU A 254 12.80 -7.61 4.66
N GLY A 255 13.12 -6.81 3.65
CA GLY A 255 13.97 -7.23 2.56
C GLY A 255 14.78 -6.12 1.91
N GLY A 256 15.69 -6.54 1.04
CA GLY A 256 16.55 -5.66 0.26
C GLY A 256 18.04 -5.98 0.44
N PRO A 257 18.92 -5.42 -0.41
CA PRO A 257 20.31 -5.85 -0.50
C PRO A 257 21.15 -5.63 0.76
N VAL A 258 20.72 -4.74 1.65
CA VAL A 258 21.43 -4.36 2.88
C VAL A 258 20.82 -4.98 4.14
N VAL A 259 19.76 -5.78 4.03
CA VAL A 259 19.19 -6.51 5.16
C VAL A 259 20.04 -7.76 5.42
N GLU A 260 20.49 -7.97 6.65
CA GLU A 260 21.36 -9.12 6.99
C GLU A 260 20.60 -10.45 6.94
N ASN A 261 19.37 -10.47 7.48
CA ASN A 261 18.52 -11.65 7.55
C ASN A 261 17.12 -11.37 6.96
N PRO A 262 16.97 -11.29 5.62
CA PRO A 262 15.69 -11.01 4.97
C PRO A 262 14.63 -12.08 5.29
N ARG A 263 13.49 -11.67 5.84
CA ARG A 263 12.42 -12.57 6.32
C ARG A 263 11.09 -11.84 6.48
N LEU A 264 10.04 -12.57 6.84
CA LEU A 264 8.78 -11.97 7.27
C LEU A 264 8.84 -11.71 8.78
N VAL A 265 8.46 -10.51 9.21
CA VAL A 265 8.51 -10.12 10.62
C VAL A 265 7.14 -9.69 11.12
N ARG A 266 6.72 -10.21 12.28
CA ARG A 266 5.56 -9.73 13.03
C ARG A 266 5.90 -8.38 13.66
N THR A 267 5.05 -7.40 13.42
CA THR A 267 5.14 -6.04 13.92
C THR A 267 3.72 -5.48 14.11
N ARG A 268 3.57 -4.15 14.11
CA ARG A 268 2.32 -3.45 14.35
C ARG A 268 2.03 -2.42 13.26
N LEU A 269 0.75 -2.14 13.06
CA LEU A 269 0.31 -1.03 12.22
C LEU A 269 0.93 0.28 12.70
N GLY A 270 1.51 1.05 11.79
CA GLY A 270 2.17 2.30 12.15
C GLY A 270 3.49 2.12 12.89
N ALA A 271 4.08 0.93 12.96
CA ALA A 271 5.33 0.66 13.68
C ALA A 271 6.48 1.59 13.26
N ASN A 272 7.25 2.07 14.24
CA ASN A 272 8.47 2.83 14.01
C ASN A 272 9.51 1.97 13.26
N LEU A 273 9.88 2.40 12.05
CA LEU A 273 10.76 1.66 11.16
C LEU A 273 12.23 1.84 11.53
N ASP A 274 12.62 2.93 12.19
CA ASP A 274 13.99 3.08 12.71
C ASP A 274 14.23 2.04 13.83
N GLU A 275 13.24 1.81 14.69
CA GLU A 275 13.30 0.80 15.75
C GLU A 275 13.19 -0.63 15.21
N LEU A 276 12.26 -0.87 14.27
CA LEU A 276 12.06 -2.19 13.66
C LEU A 276 13.31 -2.68 12.90
N THR A 277 14.04 -1.75 12.26
CA THR A 277 15.23 -2.08 11.45
C THR A 277 16.57 -1.90 12.19
N ALA A 278 16.54 -1.41 13.43
CA ALA A 278 17.75 -1.25 14.23
C ALA A 278 18.50 -2.59 14.32
N GLY A 279 19.78 -2.63 13.93
CA GLY A 279 20.59 -3.85 13.98
C GLY A 279 20.15 -4.99 13.04
N GLU A 280 19.25 -4.73 12.09
CA GLU A 280 18.86 -5.69 11.04
C GLU A 280 19.57 -5.41 9.70
N LEU A 281 20.27 -4.27 9.61
CA LEU A 281 20.90 -3.76 8.39
C LEU A 281 22.43 -3.81 8.49
N GLN A 282 23.06 -4.10 7.35
CA GLN A 282 24.52 -4.01 7.19
C GLN A 282 25.03 -2.60 7.53
N PRO A 283 26.27 -2.47 8.04
CA PRO A 283 26.86 -1.17 8.33
C PRO A 283 26.91 -0.24 7.11
N GLY A 284 26.61 1.04 7.30
CA GLY A 284 26.70 2.07 6.27
C GLY A 284 25.47 2.97 6.20
N ALA A 285 25.46 3.86 5.21
CA ALA A 285 24.31 4.71 4.94
C ALA A 285 23.25 3.92 4.16
N ASN A 286 22.18 3.56 4.85
CA ASN A 286 21.05 2.83 4.28
C ASN A 286 19.79 3.71 4.28
N ARG A 287 18.96 3.51 3.27
CA ARG A 287 17.63 4.08 3.17
C ARG A 287 16.60 3.01 3.48
N VAL A 288 15.76 3.27 4.47
CA VAL A 288 14.58 2.46 4.78
C VAL A 288 13.39 3.04 4.04
N VAL A 289 12.60 2.17 3.41
CA VAL A 289 11.39 2.51 2.66
C VAL A 289 10.23 1.75 3.28
N SER A 290 9.19 2.48 3.69
CA SER A 290 7.90 1.89 4.01
C SER A 290 7.20 1.55 2.70
N GLY A 291 6.87 0.28 2.48
CA GLY A 291 6.30 -0.21 1.24
C GLY A 291 7.35 -0.72 0.25
N SER A 292 6.90 -0.94 -0.99
CA SER A 292 7.73 -1.48 -2.05
C SER A 292 8.70 -0.44 -2.61
N LEU A 293 9.66 -0.90 -3.41
CA LEU A 293 10.55 0.02 -4.16
C LEU A 293 9.86 0.66 -5.37
N LEU A 294 8.63 0.24 -5.69
CA LEU A 294 7.82 0.70 -6.82
C LEU A 294 6.56 1.43 -6.31
N GLY A 295 6.67 2.22 -5.24
CA GLY A 295 5.49 2.91 -4.67
C GLY A 295 5.60 3.24 -3.18
N GLY A 296 6.68 2.81 -2.52
CA GLY A 296 6.90 3.08 -1.11
C GLY A 296 7.42 4.50 -0.82
N ARG A 297 7.37 4.84 0.46
CA ARG A 297 7.81 6.13 1.01
C ARG A 297 9.12 5.96 1.77
N THR A 298 10.07 6.88 1.57
CA THR A 298 11.27 6.94 2.40
C THR A 298 10.88 7.18 3.87
N ALA A 299 11.27 6.26 4.74
CA ALA A 299 11.02 6.33 6.17
C ALA A 299 12.06 7.25 6.81
N HIS A 300 11.66 8.48 7.15
CA HIS A 300 12.55 9.46 7.77
C HIS A 300 11.77 10.49 8.59
N GLY A 301 12.29 10.83 9.77
CA GLY A 301 11.72 11.85 10.66
C GLY A 301 10.26 11.57 10.98
N ALA A 302 9.37 12.54 10.72
CA ALA A 302 7.93 12.41 10.95
C ALA A 302 7.26 11.26 10.16
N PHE A 303 7.93 10.69 9.16
CA PHE A 303 7.45 9.59 8.32
C PHE A 303 8.19 8.27 8.54
N ALA A 304 9.00 8.15 9.60
CA ALA A 304 9.76 6.94 9.93
C ALA A 304 8.88 5.79 10.48
N TYR A 305 7.66 5.63 9.96
CA TYR A 305 6.67 4.69 10.43
C TYR A 305 6.06 3.90 9.27
N LEU A 306 5.62 2.68 9.55
CA LEU A 306 4.93 1.83 8.59
C LEU A 306 3.64 2.49 8.11
N GLY A 307 3.51 2.74 6.81
CA GLY A 307 2.30 3.30 6.21
C GLY A 307 1.10 2.35 6.32
N ARG A 308 -0.10 2.93 6.34
CA ARG A 308 -1.39 2.25 6.55
C ARG A 308 -1.61 1.04 5.62
N TYR A 309 -1.19 1.18 4.36
CA TYR A 309 -1.44 0.20 3.29
C TYR A 309 -0.18 -0.59 2.90
N HIS A 310 0.95 -0.37 3.59
CA HIS A 310 2.21 -1.01 3.24
C HIS A 310 2.38 -2.35 3.97
N GLN A 311 2.73 -3.39 3.21
CA GLN A 311 2.93 -4.77 3.71
C GLN A 311 4.39 -5.23 3.64
N GLN A 312 5.31 -4.32 3.34
CA GLN A 312 6.75 -4.61 3.30
C GLN A 312 7.56 -3.38 3.74
N VAL A 313 8.79 -3.63 4.15
CA VAL A 313 9.82 -2.66 4.49
C VAL A 313 11.04 -2.99 3.63
N SER A 314 11.37 -2.09 2.71
CA SER A 314 12.43 -2.30 1.74
C SER A 314 13.65 -1.45 2.12
N CYS A 315 14.83 -2.07 2.19
CA CYS A 315 16.05 -1.39 2.59
C CYS A 315 17.09 -1.40 1.46
N LEU A 316 17.60 -0.22 1.11
CA LEU A 316 18.61 -0.03 0.06
C LEU A 316 19.84 0.69 0.61
N ARG A 317 20.99 0.50 -0.04
CA ARG A 317 22.16 1.36 0.19
C ARG A 317 21.89 2.75 -0.39
N GLU A 318 22.26 3.79 0.36
CA GLU A 318 22.19 5.17 -0.10
C GLU A 318 23.29 5.43 -1.17
N GLY A 319 22.87 5.70 -2.40
CA GLY A 319 23.74 5.91 -3.56
C GLY A 319 24.13 7.38 -3.74
N LYS A 320 25.19 7.84 -3.06
CA LYS A 320 25.75 9.20 -3.24
C LYS A 320 26.93 9.27 -4.21
N GLU A 321 27.38 8.12 -4.72
CA GLU A 321 28.59 8.01 -5.53
C GLU A 321 28.36 8.51 -6.97
N ARG A 322 29.15 9.49 -7.41
CA ARG A 322 29.25 9.88 -8.82
C ARG A 322 30.35 9.07 -9.48
N GLU A 323 29.97 8.11 -10.30
CA GLU A 323 30.94 7.30 -11.04
C GLU A 323 31.62 8.13 -12.15
N MET A 324 32.95 8.16 -12.15
CA MET A 324 33.75 8.76 -13.23
C MET A 324 33.50 8.06 -14.57
N LEU A 325 33.30 8.84 -15.64
CA LEU A 325 33.06 8.36 -17.02
C LEU A 325 31.87 7.38 -17.15
N HIS A 326 30.77 7.63 -16.43
CA HIS A 326 29.59 6.76 -16.41
C HIS A 326 29.06 6.36 -17.81
N TYR A 327 29.15 7.24 -18.81
CA TYR A 327 28.66 7.00 -20.18
C TYR A 327 29.50 5.99 -21.00
N MET A 328 30.73 5.65 -20.57
CA MET A 328 31.60 4.69 -21.26
C MET A 328 31.66 3.30 -20.61
N ARG A 329 30.87 3.06 -19.55
CA ARG A 329 30.90 1.78 -18.83
C ARG A 329 29.99 0.75 -19.50
N ALA A 330 30.50 -0.46 -19.65
CA ALA A 330 29.77 -1.58 -20.26
C ALA A 330 28.59 -2.12 -19.41
N GLY A 331 28.46 -1.68 -18.15
CA GLY A 331 27.28 -1.88 -17.31
C GLY A 331 27.04 -3.30 -16.80
N VAL A 332 28.10 -4.04 -16.45
CA VAL A 332 28.01 -5.43 -15.96
C VAL A 332 27.16 -5.59 -14.69
N GLU A 333 27.16 -4.58 -13.82
CA GLU A 333 26.38 -4.54 -12.57
C GLU A 333 25.14 -3.62 -12.65
N LYS A 334 24.75 -3.17 -13.85
CA LYS A 334 23.60 -2.28 -14.03
C LYS A 334 22.47 -2.99 -14.75
N HIS A 335 21.26 -2.85 -14.24
CA HIS A 335 20.07 -3.30 -14.94
C HIS A 335 19.63 -2.27 -15.99
N SER A 336 19.25 -2.73 -17.18
CA SER A 336 18.57 -1.93 -18.18
C SER A 336 17.51 -2.77 -18.89
N ILE A 337 16.37 -2.14 -19.14
CA ILE A 337 15.28 -2.75 -19.91
C ILE A 337 15.64 -2.72 -21.40
N LEU A 338 16.17 -1.59 -21.87
CA LEU A 338 16.78 -1.48 -23.19
C LEU A 338 18.04 -2.37 -23.26
N ASN A 339 18.30 -2.97 -24.43
CA ASN A 339 19.44 -3.86 -24.73
C ASN A 339 20.80 -3.13 -24.76
N ILE A 340 21.14 -2.33 -23.74
CA ILE A 340 22.30 -1.42 -23.77
C ILE A 340 23.45 -1.81 -22.83
N TYR A 341 23.25 -2.77 -21.91
CA TYR A 341 24.27 -3.22 -20.97
C TYR A 341 24.62 -4.71 -21.15
N ILE A 342 25.89 -5.06 -20.91
CA ILE A 342 26.40 -6.45 -21.00
C ILE A 342 25.65 -7.39 -20.06
N SER A 343 25.17 -6.88 -18.93
CA SER A 343 24.39 -7.61 -17.93
C SER A 343 23.18 -8.35 -18.50
N LYS A 344 22.62 -7.90 -19.64
CA LYS A 344 21.49 -8.57 -20.30
C LYS A 344 21.89 -9.89 -20.98
N LEU A 345 23.16 -10.08 -21.33
CA LEU A 345 23.69 -11.36 -21.82
C LEU A 345 23.75 -12.41 -20.70
N MET A 346 23.72 -11.98 -19.43
CA MET A 346 23.66 -12.82 -18.25
C MET A 346 22.21 -12.92 -17.74
N GLY A 347 21.35 -13.56 -18.52
CA GLY A 347 19.93 -13.72 -18.21
C GLY A 347 19.68 -14.21 -16.78
N GLY A 348 18.75 -13.56 -16.06
CA GLY A 348 18.36 -13.94 -14.70
C GLY A 348 19.23 -13.35 -13.57
N LYS A 349 20.25 -12.54 -13.87
CA LYS A 349 21.04 -11.84 -12.84
C LYS A 349 20.16 -10.93 -11.98
N LYS A 350 20.28 -11.07 -10.66
CA LYS A 350 19.70 -10.16 -9.67
C LYS A 350 20.73 -9.10 -9.26
N PHE A 351 20.28 -7.88 -8.99
CA PHE A 351 21.16 -6.74 -8.72
C PHE A 351 20.96 -6.19 -7.31
N ALA A 352 22.07 -5.75 -6.69
CA ALA A 352 22.05 -4.93 -5.49
C ALA A 352 21.81 -3.47 -5.87
N PHE A 353 20.54 -3.12 -6.08
CA PHE A 353 20.17 -1.73 -6.39
C PHE A 353 20.55 -0.78 -5.24
N SER A 354 20.82 0.47 -5.60
CA SER A 354 20.99 1.59 -4.66
C SER A 354 19.92 2.65 -4.93
N THR A 355 19.89 3.71 -4.12
CA THR A 355 18.97 4.85 -4.30
C THR A 355 19.35 5.78 -5.47
N SER A 356 20.41 5.46 -6.23
CA SER A 356 20.88 6.29 -7.34
C SER A 356 19.96 6.21 -8.56
N THR A 357 19.55 7.36 -9.08
CA THR A 357 18.75 7.49 -10.30
C THR A 357 19.53 7.19 -11.59
N ASN A 358 20.87 7.08 -11.50
CA ASN A 358 21.80 6.91 -12.62
C ASN A 358 21.58 7.94 -13.76
N GLY A 359 21.18 9.16 -13.41
CA GLY A 359 20.95 10.25 -14.37
C GLY A 359 20.17 11.42 -13.80
N SER A 360 20.12 12.52 -14.54
CA SER A 360 19.33 13.71 -14.22
C SER A 360 17.98 13.73 -14.98
N PRO A 361 16.98 14.49 -14.50
CA PRO A 361 15.73 14.73 -15.21
C PRO A 361 15.94 15.29 -16.63
N ARG A 362 15.12 14.83 -17.58
CA ARG A 362 15.14 15.22 -19.01
C ARG A 362 13.74 15.10 -19.59
N ALA A 363 13.55 15.60 -20.81
CA ALA A 363 12.30 15.39 -21.54
C ALA A 363 11.94 13.91 -21.70
N MET A 364 10.64 13.62 -21.71
CA MET A 364 10.13 12.27 -21.94
C MET A 364 10.47 11.85 -23.37
N VAL A 365 11.16 10.71 -23.50
CA VAL A 365 11.48 10.12 -24.80
C VAL A 365 10.60 8.88 -25.00
N PRO A 366 9.64 8.91 -25.94
CA PRO A 366 8.74 7.79 -26.20
C PRO A 366 9.44 6.76 -27.11
N VAL A 367 10.11 5.78 -26.49
CA VAL A 367 10.87 4.73 -27.22
C VAL A 367 10.20 3.35 -27.14
N GLY A 368 8.92 3.28 -26.78
CA GLY A 368 8.14 2.02 -26.70
C GLY A 368 8.31 1.24 -25.40
N ASN A 369 9.09 1.75 -24.44
CA ASN A 369 9.39 1.09 -23.17
C ASN A 369 8.21 1.08 -22.18
N TYR A 370 7.24 1.99 -22.33
CA TYR A 370 6.08 2.05 -21.44
C TYR A 370 5.06 0.96 -21.79
N GLU A 371 4.90 0.67 -23.09
CA GLU A 371 4.04 -0.37 -23.63
C GLU A 371 4.52 -1.77 -23.19
N GLU A 372 5.83 -1.97 -23.01
CA GLU A 372 6.37 -3.25 -22.52
C GLU A 372 6.01 -3.56 -21.06
N VAL A 373 5.66 -2.55 -20.26
CA VAL A 373 5.42 -2.71 -18.80
C VAL A 373 4.00 -2.37 -18.37
N MET A 374 3.14 -1.89 -19.28
CA MET A 374 1.74 -1.59 -19.02
C MET A 374 0.86 -2.73 -19.52
N PRO A 375 0.30 -3.57 -18.64
CA PRO A 375 -0.54 -4.69 -19.08
C PRO A 375 -2.00 -4.31 -19.33
N LEU A 376 -2.40 -3.06 -19.03
CA LEU A 376 -3.77 -2.57 -19.22
C LEU A 376 -3.98 -2.17 -20.69
N ASP A 377 -5.22 -2.25 -21.17
CA ASP A 377 -5.64 -1.79 -22.50
C ASP A 377 -5.77 -0.26 -22.52
N VAL A 378 -4.62 0.41 -22.42
CA VAL A 378 -4.47 1.86 -22.48
C VAL A 378 -3.34 2.21 -23.44
N LEU A 379 -3.28 3.48 -23.87
CA LEU A 379 -2.16 4.01 -24.65
C LEU A 379 -1.18 4.71 -23.69
N PRO A 380 -0.22 4.00 -23.07
CA PRO A 380 0.55 4.53 -21.96
C PRO A 380 1.40 5.73 -22.37
N THR A 381 2.05 5.72 -23.52
CA THR A 381 2.84 6.88 -23.97
C THR A 381 1.98 8.15 -24.08
N GLN A 382 0.78 8.05 -24.65
CA GLN A 382 -0.15 9.16 -24.83
C GLN A 382 -0.71 9.62 -23.49
N LEU A 383 -1.07 8.67 -22.63
CA LEU A 383 -1.57 8.94 -21.29
C LEU A 383 -0.53 9.68 -20.45
N LEU A 384 0.70 9.17 -20.40
CA LEU A 384 1.80 9.77 -19.64
C LEU A 384 2.13 11.18 -20.15
N ARG A 385 2.03 11.43 -21.46
CA ARG A 385 2.19 12.79 -22.02
C ARG A 385 1.06 13.71 -21.58
N ALA A 386 -0.20 13.25 -21.64
CA ALA A 386 -1.36 14.02 -21.18
C ALA A 386 -1.23 14.38 -19.69
N LEU A 387 -0.80 13.42 -18.86
CA LEU A 387 -0.53 13.62 -17.44
C LEU A 387 0.58 14.66 -17.20
N ILE A 388 1.69 14.60 -17.92
CA ILE A 388 2.81 15.57 -17.78
C ILE A 388 2.36 17.00 -18.09
N VAL A 389 1.59 17.20 -19.16
CA VAL A 389 1.11 18.55 -19.55
C VAL A 389 -0.12 18.98 -18.75
N GLY A 390 -0.70 18.08 -17.96
CA GLY A 390 -1.91 18.31 -17.19
C GLY A 390 -3.13 18.50 -18.08
N ASP A 391 -3.29 17.69 -19.13
CA ASP A 391 -4.53 17.63 -19.93
C ASP A 391 -5.46 16.58 -19.31
N THR A 392 -6.33 17.03 -18.40
CA THR A 392 -7.23 16.14 -17.65
C THR A 392 -8.36 15.58 -18.50
N GLU A 393 -8.76 16.25 -19.58
CA GLU A 393 -9.80 15.75 -20.48
C GLU A 393 -9.26 14.54 -21.26
N VAL A 394 -8.08 14.68 -21.86
CA VAL A 394 -7.43 13.58 -22.58
C VAL A 394 -7.01 12.46 -21.63
N ALA A 395 -6.47 12.79 -20.44
CA ALA A 395 -6.09 11.76 -19.47
C ALA A 395 -7.28 10.89 -19.03
N GLN A 396 -8.46 11.48 -18.81
CA GLN A 396 -9.68 10.73 -18.49
C GLN A 396 -10.11 9.81 -19.64
N LYS A 397 -10.09 10.32 -20.88
CA LYS A 397 -10.40 9.51 -22.08
C LYS A 397 -9.42 8.35 -22.29
N LEU A 398 -8.20 8.48 -21.78
CA LEU A 398 -7.15 7.46 -21.83
C LEU A 398 -7.12 6.54 -20.61
N GLY A 399 -8.13 6.60 -19.72
CA GLY A 399 -8.32 5.64 -18.64
C GLY A 399 -7.64 5.99 -17.31
N CYS A 400 -7.21 7.24 -17.07
CA CYS A 400 -6.48 7.58 -15.85
C CYS A 400 -7.27 7.35 -14.54
N LEU A 401 -8.60 7.25 -14.61
CA LEU A 401 -9.48 7.05 -13.45
C LEU A 401 -9.36 5.65 -12.83
N GLU A 402 -8.97 4.65 -13.62
CA GLU A 402 -8.77 3.29 -13.13
C GLU A 402 -7.44 3.12 -12.38
N LEU A 403 -6.53 4.09 -12.52
CA LEU A 403 -5.16 4.00 -12.07
C LEU A 403 -4.94 4.67 -10.71
N ASP A 404 -3.93 4.15 -10.00
CA ASP A 404 -3.28 4.76 -8.84
C ASP A 404 -1.80 5.02 -9.10
N GLU A 405 -1.10 5.66 -8.15
CA GLU A 405 0.33 5.87 -8.26
C GLU A 405 1.13 4.57 -8.48
N GLU A 406 0.71 3.48 -7.84
CA GLU A 406 1.36 2.16 -7.95
C GLU A 406 1.23 1.58 -9.37
N ASP A 407 0.11 1.83 -10.08
CA ASP A 407 -0.10 1.31 -11.43
C ASP A 407 0.86 1.97 -12.45
N LEU A 408 1.32 3.19 -12.19
CA LEU A 408 2.33 3.89 -13.01
C LEU A 408 3.76 3.75 -12.49
N ALA A 409 3.99 2.98 -11.44
CA ALA A 409 5.32 2.86 -10.84
C ALA A 409 6.32 2.15 -11.75
N LEU A 410 5.89 1.15 -12.52
CA LEU A 410 6.76 0.55 -13.54
C LEU A 410 7.05 1.52 -14.68
N CYS A 411 6.09 2.33 -15.11
CA CYS A 411 6.34 3.39 -16.09
C CYS A 411 7.40 4.38 -15.58
N THR A 412 7.37 4.70 -14.29
CA THR A 412 8.39 5.53 -13.62
C THR A 412 9.75 4.84 -13.64
N TYR A 413 9.79 3.56 -13.28
CA TYR A 413 11.02 2.75 -13.26
C TYR A 413 11.71 2.69 -14.64
N VAL A 414 10.94 2.53 -15.72
CA VAL A 414 11.47 2.43 -17.08
C VAL A 414 11.78 3.79 -17.72
N CYS A 415 11.34 4.90 -17.11
CA CYS A 415 11.42 6.23 -17.71
C CYS A 415 12.88 6.70 -17.89
N ALA A 416 13.27 6.94 -19.14
CA ALA A 416 14.57 7.54 -19.45
C ALA A 416 14.65 9.02 -19.00
N GLY A 417 13.51 9.73 -18.99
CA GLY A 417 13.39 11.13 -18.60
C GLY A 417 13.43 11.38 -17.09
N LYS A 418 13.36 10.32 -16.27
CA LYS A 418 13.31 10.40 -14.79
C LYS A 418 12.11 11.22 -14.27
N TYR A 419 10.97 11.08 -14.96
CA TYR A 419 9.68 11.55 -14.44
C TYR A 419 9.16 10.59 -13.38
N GLU A 420 8.56 11.15 -12.34
CA GLU A 420 7.84 10.40 -11.30
C GLU A 420 6.34 10.45 -11.64
N TYR A 421 5.84 9.43 -12.34
CA TYR A 421 4.48 9.46 -12.88
C TYR A 421 3.38 9.27 -11.83
N GLY A 422 3.68 8.60 -10.72
CA GLY A 422 2.73 8.44 -9.62
C GLY A 422 2.25 9.79 -9.06
N PRO A 423 3.14 10.66 -8.54
CA PRO A 423 2.78 12.00 -8.09
C PRO A 423 2.08 12.84 -9.16
N ILE A 424 2.50 12.76 -10.42
CA ILE A 424 1.86 13.48 -11.54
C ILE A 424 0.41 13.00 -11.72
N LEU A 425 0.17 11.69 -11.66
CA LEU A 425 -1.18 11.13 -11.71
C LEU A 425 -2.02 11.61 -10.52
N ARG A 426 -1.48 11.60 -9.31
CA ARG A 426 -2.18 12.09 -8.12
C ARG A 426 -2.62 13.54 -8.25
N ASP A 427 -1.76 14.41 -8.79
CA ASP A 427 -2.09 15.81 -9.03
C ASP A 427 -3.22 15.95 -10.06
N ASN A 428 -3.18 15.17 -11.15
CA ASN A 428 -4.24 15.14 -12.15
C ASN A 428 -5.56 14.62 -11.58
N LEU A 429 -5.56 13.51 -10.85
CA LEU A 429 -6.75 12.94 -10.19
C LEU A 429 -7.35 13.93 -9.19
N THR A 430 -6.51 14.60 -8.40
CA THR A 430 -6.95 15.63 -7.45
C THR A 430 -7.54 16.85 -8.16
N ARG A 431 -7.08 17.17 -9.37
CA ARG A 431 -7.62 18.26 -10.18
C ARG A 431 -8.97 17.88 -10.80
N ILE A 432 -9.06 16.69 -11.37
CA ILE A 432 -10.31 16.12 -11.92
C ILE A 432 -11.40 16.14 -10.85
N GLU A 433 -11.12 15.67 -9.64
CA GLU A 433 -12.10 15.66 -8.53
C GLU A 433 -12.54 17.06 -8.08
N LYS A 434 -11.74 18.11 -8.32
CA LYS A 434 -12.12 19.48 -7.95
C LYS A 434 -12.90 20.20 -9.04
N GLU A 435 -12.67 19.84 -10.30
CA GLU A 435 -13.21 20.51 -11.48
C GLU A 435 -14.48 19.83 -12.02
N GLY A 436 -14.66 18.53 -11.75
CA GLY A 436 -15.88 17.76 -12.00
C GLY A 436 -16.63 17.47 -10.72
#